data_AF-A0A965NIT1-F1
#
_entry.id   AF-A0A965NIT1-F1
#
_cell.length_a   1.000
_cell.length_b   1.000
_cell.length_c   1.000
_cell.angle_alpha   90.00
_cell.angle_beta   90.00
_cell.angle_gamma   90.00
#
_symmetry.space_group_name_H-M   'P 1'
#
loop_
_entity.id
_entity.type
_entity.pdbx_description
1 polymer ?
#
loop_
_entity_poly.entity_id
_entity_poly.type
_entity_poly.pdbx_seq_one_letter_code
_entity_poly.pdbx_strand_id
1 'polypeptide(L)'
;MNNNFIKAIRFMYDHIDQPITLDAVAQAARLSISSLKRLFLEKTNLSVGAFLRKMRMELAFCSLQNKQDSILEIALNSGFEDHSAFSRCFKDTFGYSPTHARNKINIIHELEAVTLQEPEFVTLNDISIQAVTKQGLYFECAPQAWHALQEKLQTINIDDDFGGMFIGIGHDNPHDGEIAHDQVRFSAGVSFLDTNLGIDKITLPSGLYAKFNYEGKI
;
A
#
# COMPACT_ATOMS: atom_id res chain seq x y z
N MET A 1 1.33 20.06 -4.46
CA MET A 1 0.32 19.42 -5.34
C MET A 1 -0.95 19.14 -4.52
N ASN A 2 -2.14 19.52 -4.99
CA ASN A 2 -3.41 19.29 -4.27
C ASN A 2 -3.77 17.79 -4.38
N ASN A 3 -3.34 16.98 -3.43
CA ASN A 3 -3.58 15.54 -3.50
C ASN A 3 -4.95 15.17 -2.92
N ASN A 4 -6.02 15.56 -3.62
CA ASN A 4 -7.39 15.29 -3.21
C ASN A 4 -7.68 13.78 -3.09
N PHE A 5 -6.95 12.95 -3.83
CA PHE A 5 -7.02 11.50 -3.73
C PHE A 5 -6.51 11.01 -2.36
N ILE A 6 -5.33 11.47 -1.94
CA ILE A 6 -4.79 11.15 -0.61
C ILE A 6 -5.67 11.71 0.51
N LYS A 7 -6.25 12.91 0.35
CA LYS A 7 -7.23 13.43 1.33
C LYS A 7 -8.46 12.54 1.46
N ALA A 8 -8.98 12.01 0.35
CA ALA A 8 -10.10 11.09 0.35
C ALA A 8 -9.75 9.77 1.06
N ILE A 9 -8.58 9.19 0.73
CA ILE A 9 -8.09 7.95 1.35
C ILE A 9 -7.86 8.15 2.84
N ARG A 10 -7.22 9.26 3.23
CA ARG A 10 -6.98 9.61 4.64
C ARG A 10 -8.29 9.67 5.42
N PHE A 11 -9.29 10.40 4.90
CA PHE A 11 -10.61 10.46 5.54
C PHE A 11 -11.25 9.08 5.68
N MET A 12 -11.20 8.25 4.64
CA MET A 12 -11.72 6.87 4.71
C MET A 12 -10.98 6.02 5.75
N TYR A 13 -9.66 6.15 5.82
CA TYR A 13 -8.82 5.41 6.75
C TYR A 13 -9.11 5.80 8.20
N ASP A 14 -9.19 7.10 8.49
CA ASP A 14 -9.43 7.63 9.84
C ASP A 14 -10.85 7.30 10.37
N HIS A 15 -11.78 6.91 9.51
CA HIS A 15 -13.17 6.57 9.86
C HIS A 15 -13.55 5.14 9.41
N ILE A 16 -12.57 4.27 9.20
CA ILE A 16 -12.76 2.98 8.51
C ILE A 16 -13.73 2.05 9.22
N ASP A 17 -13.82 2.17 10.54
CA ASP A 17 -14.68 1.43 11.48
C ASP A 17 -16.11 1.98 11.57
N GLN A 18 -16.41 3.09 10.89
CA GLN A 18 -17.71 3.78 10.96
C GLN A 18 -18.43 3.81 9.61
N PRO A 19 -19.76 4.04 9.58
CA PRO A 19 -20.47 4.30 8.34
C PRO A 19 -19.93 5.55 7.62
N ILE A 20 -19.44 5.38 6.38
CA ILE A 20 -18.89 6.45 5.55
C ILE A 20 -19.82 6.74 4.36
N THR A 21 -20.21 8.02 4.18
CA THR A 21 -21.00 8.47 3.03
C THR A 21 -20.12 9.07 1.93
N LEU A 22 -20.59 9.02 0.68
CA LEU A 22 -19.87 9.65 -0.45
C LEU A 22 -19.73 11.16 -0.29
N ASP A 23 -20.75 11.83 0.26
CA ASP A 23 -20.74 13.26 0.55
C ASP A 23 -19.61 13.63 1.52
N ALA A 24 -19.46 12.87 2.62
CA ALA A 24 -18.42 13.12 3.61
C ALA A 24 -17.00 13.00 3.00
N VAL A 25 -16.76 11.94 2.22
CA VAL A 25 -15.50 11.75 1.51
C VAL A 25 -15.24 12.88 0.52
N ALA A 26 -16.26 13.27 -0.25
CA ALA A 26 -16.14 14.34 -1.24
C ALA A 26 -15.80 15.69 -0.58
N GLN A 27 -16.47 16.00 0.54
CA GLN A 27 -16.22 17.20 1.32
C GLN A 27 -14.80 17.23 1.89
N ALA A 28 -14.34 16.13 2.49
CA ALA A 28 -12.98 16.02 3.02
C ALA A 28 -11.91 16.20 1.92
N ALA A 29 -12.17 15.67 0.73
CA ALA A 29 -11.30 15.80 -0.44
C ALA A 29 -11.44 17.13 -1.18
N ARG A 30 -12.40 18.00 -0.80
CA ARG A 30 -12.77 19.25 -1.50
C ARG A 30 -13.16 19.01 -2.96
N LEU A 31 -14.00 18.00 -3.19
CA LEU A 31 -14.50 17.59 -4.50
C LEU A 31 -16.03 17.56 -4.51
N SER A 32 -16.62 17.65 -5.70
CA SER A 32 -18.00 17.19 -5.90
C SER A 32 -18.04 15.66 -5.93
N ILE A 33 -19.19 15.05 -5.63
CA ILE A 33 -19.37 13.59 -5.69
C ILE A 33 -19.00 13.04 -7.08
N SER A 34 -19.41 13.71 -8.15
CA SER A 34 -19.09 13.30 -9.52
C SER A 34 -17.57 13.32 -9.79
N SER A 35 -16.88 14.34 -9.28
CA SER A 35 -15.42 14.43 -9.40
C SER A 35 -14.71 13.37 -8.57
N LEU A 36 -15.22 13.06 -7.37
CA LEU A 36 -14.70 11.99 -6.52
C LEU A 36 -14.84 10.63 -7.22
N LYS A 37 -16.02 10.31 -7.77
CA LYS A 37 -16.25 9.05 -8.49
C LYS A 37 -15.30 8.88 -9.67
N ARG A 38 -15.12 9.94 -10.47
CA ARG A 38 -14.19 9.94 -11.60
C ARG A 38 -12.75 9.75 -11.13
N LEU A 39 -12.33 10.47 -10.09
CA LEU A 39 -10.98 10.36 -9.54
C LEU A 39 -10.64 8.93 -9.12
N PHE A 40 -11.54 8.25 -8.40
CA PHE A 40 -11.31 6.86 -7.99
C PHE A 40 -11.27 5.89 -9.17
N LEU A 41 -12.16 6.04 -10.16
CA LEU A 41 -12.12 5.20 -11.36
C LEU A 41 -10.82 5.41 -12.15
N GLU A 42 -10.37 6.66 -12.33
CA GLU A 42 -9.14 6.97 -13.06
C GLU A 42 -7.89 6.48 -12.33
N LYS A 43 -7.87 6.53 -10.99
CA LYS A 43 -6.69 6.18 -10.17
C LYS A 43 -6.62 4.73 -9.74
N THR A 44 -7.74 4.03 -9.69
CA THR A 44 -7.79 2.69 -9.07
C THR A 44 -8.57 1.69 -9.90
N ASN A 45 -9.27 2.16 -10.95
CA ASN A 45 -10.25 1.38 -11.70
C ASN A 45 -11.40 0.82 -10.83
N LEU A 46 -11.59 1.36 -9.62
CA LEU A 46 -12.64 0.97 -8.68
C LEU A 46 -13.59 2.13 -8.40
N SER A 47 -14.84 1.81 -8.09
CA SER A 47 -15.73 2.78 -7.47
C SER A 47 -15.25 3.13 -6.05
N VAL A 48 -15.63 4.30 -5.55
CA VAL A 48 -15.30 4.76 -4.18
C VAL A 48 -15.69 3.72 -3.11
N GLY A 49 -16.89 3.14 -3.22
CA GLY A 49 -17.37 2.12 -2.27
C GLY A 49 -16.66 0.78 -2.42
N ALA A 50 -16.28 0.38 -3.64
CA ALA A 50 -15.48 -0.82 -3.86
C ALA A 50 -14.07 -0.65 -3.28
N PHE A 51 -13.47 0.54 -3.43
CA PHE A 51 -12.18 0.85 -2.82
C PHE A 51 -12.24 0.85 -1.29
N LEU A 52 -13.25 1.48 -0.69
CA LEU A 52 -13.45 1.44 0.77
C LEU A 52 -13.61 0.00 1.28
N ARG A 53 -14.40 -0.82 0.57
CA ARG A 53 -14.56 -2.24 0.92
C ARG A 53 -13.23 -2.99 0.83
N LYS A 54 -12.44 -2.75 -0.22
CA LYS A 54 -11.09 -3.33 -0.37
C LYS A 54 -10.19 -2.97 0.82
N MET A 55 -10.14 -1.68 1.20
CA MET A 55 -9.38 -1.23 2.37
C MET A 55 -9.80 -1.95 3.66
N ARG A 56 -11.11 -2.07 3.90
CA ARG A 56 -11.65 -2.78 5.08
C ARG A 56 -11.26 -4.26 5.09
N MET A 57 -11.30 -4.92 3.94
CA MET A 57 -10.92 -6.33 3.81
C MET A 57 -9.42 -6.54 4.02
N GLU A 58 -8.58 -5.65 3.48
CA GLU A 58 -7.13 -5.68 3.71
C GLU A 58 -6.80 -5.49 5.20
N LEU A 59 -7.44 -4.51 5.87
CA LEU A 59 -7.29 -4.30 7.31
C LEU A 59 -7.70 -5.52 8.12
N ALA A 60 -8.86 -6.11 7.79
CA ALA A 60 -9.36 -7.30 8.46
C ALA A 60 -8.43 -8.51 8.29
N PHE A 61 -7.94 -8.72 7.08
CA PHE A 61 -7.01 -9.80 6.75
C PHE A 61 -5.73 -9.72 7.58
N CYS A 62 -5.18 -8.51 7.70
CA CYS A 62 -4.01 -8.24 8.51
C CYS A 62 -4.29 -8.48 10.00
N SER A 63 -5.45 -7.99 10.48
CA SER A 63 -5.88 -8.20 11.88
C SER A 63 -6.07 -9.68 12.22
N LEU A 64 -6.43 -10.52 11.25
CA LEU A 64 -6.56 -11.98 11.47
C LEU A 64 -5.23 -12.68 11.75
N GLN A 65 -4.10 -12.07 11.38
CA GLN A 65 -2.77 -12.57 11.73
C GLN A 65 -2.50 -12.39 13.24
N ASN A 66 -3.05 -11.33 13.82
CA ASN A 66 -3.04 -11.11 15.26
C ASN A 66 -4.17 -11.92 15.92
N LYS A 67 -3.81 -13.06 16.54
CA LYS A 67 -4.78 -14.00 17.12
C LYS A 67 -5.45 -13.53 18.42
N GLN A 68 -5.22 -12.28 18.84
CA GLN A 68 -5.79 -11.73 20.07
C GLN A 68 -7.29 -11.40 19.92
N ASP A 69 -7.69 -10.83 18.77
CA ASP A 69 -9.07 -10.40 18.56
C ASP A 69 -9.97 -11.55 18.07
N SER A 70 -11.22 -11.57 18.50
CA SER A 70 -12.25 -12.44 17.92
C SER A 70 -12.59 -12.01 16.48
N ILE A 71 -13.14 -12.91 15.68
CA ILE A 71 -13.54 -12.58 14.30
C ILE A 71 -14.63 -11.49 14.29
N LEU A 72 -15.48 -11.47 15.32
CA LEU A 72 -16.50 -10.44 15.48
C LEU A 72 -15.88 -9.07 15.76
N GLU A 73 -14.90 -8.97 16.66
CA GLU A 73 -14.18 -7.71 16.93
C GLU A 73 -13.49 -7.20 15.67
N ILE A 74 -12.82 -8.08 14.90
CA ILE A 74 -12.21 -7.71 13.63
C ILE A 74 -13.25 -7.19 12.63
N ALA A 75 -14.43 -7.81 12.55
CA ALA A 75 -15.51 -7.36 11.68
C ALA A 75 -15.98 -5.95 12.06
N LEU A 76 -16.22 -5.70 13.35
CA LEU A 76 -16.65 -4.41 13.87
C LEU A 76 -15.58 -3.33 13.65
N ASN A 77 -14.33 -3.62 13.97
CA ASN A 77 -13.19 -2.71 13.77
C ASN A 77 -12.90 -2.43 12.28
N SER A 78 -13.38 -3.29 11.39
CA SER A 78 -13.32 -3.10 9.93
C SER A 78 -14.59 -2.43 9.36
N GLY A 79 -15.49 -1.93 10.21
CA GLY A 79 -16.67 -1.16 9.82
C GLY A 79 -17.84 -2.01 9.29
N PHE A 80 -17.94 -3.27 9.69
CA PHE A 80 -19.10 -4.13 9.43
C PHE A 80 -20.00 -4.18 10.68
N GLU A 81 -21.31 -4.14 10.46
CA GLU A 81 -22.29 -4.18 11.56
C GLU A 81 -22.49 -5.61 12.11
N ASP A 82 -22.23 -6.63 11.29
CA ASP A 82 -22.42 -8.02 11.69
C ASP A 82 -21.42 -9.00 11.04
N HIS A 83 -21.22 -10.12 11.74
CA HIS A 83 -20.30 -11.19 11.36
C HIS A 83 -20.67 -11.85 10.02
N SER A 84 -21.94 -11.96 9.67
CA SER A 84 -22.41 -12.67 8.48
C SER A 84 -22.10 -11.88 7.22
N ALA A 85 -22.39 -10.57 7.23
CA ALA A 85 -22.04 -9.64 6.17
C ALA A 85 -20.52 -9.60 5.96
N PHE A 86 -19.76 -9.50 7.05
CA PHE A 86 -18.30 -9.55 7.03
C PHE A 86 -17.79 -10.85 6.41
N SER A 87 -18.21 -12.01 6.94
CA SER A 87 -17.71 -13.31 6.49
C SER A 87 -17.99 -13.58 5.01
N ARG A 88 -19.17 -13.17 4.52
CA ARG A 88 -19.52 -13.26 3.10
C ARG A 88 -18.60 -12.37 2.27
N CYS A 89 -18.48 -11.09 2.63
CA CYS A 89 -17.61 -10.15 1.93
C CYS A 89 -16.14 -10.60 1.91
N PHE A 90 -15.65 -11.12 3.04
CA PHE A 90 -14.30 -11.64 3.17
C PHE A 90 -14.07 -12.83 2.26
N LYS A 91 -15.00 -13.80 2.24
CA LYS A 91 -14.92 -14.95 1.35
C LYS A 91 -15.01 -14.55 -0.12
N ASP A 92 -15.89 -13.60 -0.47
CA ASP A 92 -16.01 -13.10 -1.84
C ASP A 92 -14.72 -12.37 -2.28
N THR A 93 -13.98 -11.77 -1.34
CA THR A 93 -12.74 -11.02 -1.61
C THR A 93 -11.51 -11.92 -1.69
N PHE A 94 -11.38 -12.89 -0.78
CA PHE A 94 -10.15 -13.69 -0.62
C PHE A 94 -10.30 -15.16 -1.04
N GLY A 95 -11.53 -15.64 -1.30
CA GLY A 95 -11.81 -17.02 -1.69
C GLY A 95 -12.08 -17.98 -0.52
N TYR A 96 -11.72 -17.60 0.72
CA TYR A 96 -11.88 -18.42 1.93
C TYR A 96 -12.46 -17.63 3.10
N SER A 97 -12.91 -18.34 4.15
CA SER A 97 -13.52 -17.69 5.31
C SER A 97 -12.47 -17.01 6.21
N PRO A 98 -12.85 -16.00 7.01
CA PRO A 98 -11.93 -15.36 7.96
C PRO A 98 -11.35 -16.35 8.98
N THR A 99 -12.14 -17.35 9.41
CA THR A 99 -11.65 -18.42 10.29
C THR A 99 -10.57 -19.26 9.64
N HIS A 100 -10.74 -19.58 8.34
CA HIS A 100 -9.75 -20.33 7.58
C HIS A 100 -8.45 -19.53 7.43
N ALA A 101 -8.56 -18.25 7.08
CA ALA A 101 -7.44 -17.31 7.01
C ALA A 101 -6.62 -17.27 8.31
N ARG A 102 -7.31 -17.14 9.46
CA ARG A 102 -6.67 -17.11 10.79
C ARG A 102 -5.89 -18.37 11.12
N ASN A 103 -6.35 -19.52 10.64
CA ASN A 103 -5.78 -20.82 10.97
C ASN A 103 -4.62 -21.23 10.03
N LYS A 104 -4.48 -20.61 8.86
CA LYS A 104 -3.38 -20.88 7.91
C LYS A 104 -2.42 -19.68 7.79
N ILE A 105 -1.20 -19.87 8.28
CA ILE A 105 -0.11 -18.88 8.18
C ILE A 105 0.58 -18.89 6.79
N ASN A 106 0.36 -19.91 5.95
CA ASN A 106 0.94 -19.98 4.60
C ASN A 106 -0.06 -19.53 3.53
N ILE A 107 -0.26 -18.22 3.46
CA ILE A 107 -1.27 -17.59 2.59
C ILE A 107 -0.80 -17.45 1.13
N ILE A 108 0.44 -17.89 0.83
CA ILE A 108 1.01 -17.85 -0.53
C ILE A 108 0.26 -18.79 -1.48
N HIS A 109 -0.38 -19.86 -0.98
CA HIS A 109 -1.04 -20.85 -1.84
C HIS A 109 -2.54 -20.60 -2.12
N GLU A 110 -3.21 -19.68 -1.41
CA GLU A 110 -4.68 -19.58 -1.45
C GLU A 110 -5.23 -18.20 -1.87
N LEU A 111 -4.38 -17.20 -2.12
CA LEU A 111 -4.79 -15.90 -2.68
C LEU A 111 -5.10 -16.03 -4.19
N GLU A 112 -6.08 -16.84 -4.56
CA GLU A 112 -6.54 -17.04 -5.94
C GLU A 112 -7.35 -15.85 -6.51
N ALA A 113 -7.56 -14.77 -5.74
CA ALA A 113 -8.38 -13.63 -6.14
C ALA A 113 -7.59 -12.46 -6.80
N VAL A 114 -6.26 -12.53 -6.79
CA VAL A 114 -5.42 -11.75 -7.70
C VAL A 114 -4.66 -12.80 -8.50
N THR A 115 -4.73 -12.75 -9.83
CA THR A 115 -3.81 -13.53 -10.67
C THR A 115 -2.41 -12.95 -10.51
N LEU A 116 -1.81 -13.11 -9.33
CA LEU A 116 -0.41 -12.87 -9.10
C LEU A 116 0.29 -13.94 -9.94
N GLN A 117 1.12 -13.49 -10.87
CA GLN A 117 2.01 -14.42 -11.55
C GLN A 117 2.82 -15.16 -10.48
N GLU A 118 3.04 -16.46 -10.71
CA GLU A 118 3.97 -17.24 -9.89
C GLU A 118 5.29 -16.45 -9.74
N PRO A 119 5.82 -16.32 -8.51
CA PRO A 119 7.02 -15.53 -8.30
C PRO A 119 8.21 -16.13 -9.04
N GLU A 120 8.96 -15.27 -9.72
CA GLU A 120 10.30 -15.60 -10.18
C GLU A 120 11.25 -15.48 -8.99
N PHE A 121 11.94 -16.56 -8.63
CA PHE A 121 12.98 -16.49 -7.59
C PHE A 121 14.30 -16.03 -8.21
N VAL A 122 14.76 -14.84 -7.82
CA VAL A 122 15.97 -14.22 -8.37
C VAL A 122 17.01 -14.02 -7.29
N THR A 123 18.28 -14.24 -7.63
CA THR A 123 19.39 -13.86 -6.75
C THR A 123 19.86 -12.47 -7.14
N LEU A 124 19.82 -11.53 -6.19
CA LEU A 124 20.34 -10.18 -6.37
C LEU A 124 21.72 -10.06 -5.72
N ASN A 125 22.58 -9.24 -6.34
CA ASN A 125 23.77 -8.72 -5.68
C ASN A 125 23.40 -7.53 -4.80
N ASP A 126 24.34 -7.04 -3.98
CA ASP A 126 24.15 -5.81 -3.22
C ASP A 126 23.84 -4.64 -4.18
N ILE A 127 22.71 -3.97 -3.96
CA ILE A 127 22.32 -2.78 -4.72
C ILE A 127 22.41 -1.57 -3.81
N SER A 128 23.37 -0.69 -4.09
CA SER A 128 23.50 0.58 -3.38
C SER A 128 22.68 1.66 -4.08
N ILE A 129 21.85 2.37 -3.30
CA ILE A 129 21.01 3.47 -3.77
C ILE A 129 21.30 4.74 -2.97
N GLN A 130 21.18 5.89 -3.63
CA GLN A 130 21.02 7.18 -2.96
C GLN A 130 19.53 7.42 -2.76
N ALA A 131 19.08 7.60 -1.51
CA ALA A 131 17.66 7.55 -1.17
C ALA A 131 17.22 8.65 -0.21
N VAL A 132 15.96 9.02 -0.31
CA VAL A 132 15.25 9.84 0.67
C VAL A 132 14.24 8.96 1.40
N THR A 133 14.31 8.96 2.73
CA THR A 133 13.38 8.22 3.59
C THR A 133 12.32 9.15 4.16
N LYS A 134 11.06 8.72 4.14
CA LYS A 134 9.94 9.38 4.81
C LYS A 134 9.24 8.39 5.73
N GLN A 135 8.59 8.93 6.75
CA GLN A 135 7.86 8.19 7.77
C GLN A 135 6.42 8.71 7.83
N GLY A 136 5.46 7.82 8.00
CA GLY A 136 4.03 8.14 7.99
C GLY A 136 3.18 6.94 7.60
N LEU A 137 1.92 7.17 7.25
CA LEU A 137 1.13 6.16 6.54
C LEU A 137 1.74 5.88 5.16
N TYR A 138 1.80 4.62 4.73
CA TYR A 138 2.45 4.26 3.45
C TYR A 138 1.95 5.06 2.25
N PHE A 139 0.64 5.27 2.14
CA PHE A 139 0.04 6.03 1.04
C PHE A 139 0.38 7.53 1.07
N GLU A 140 0.90 8.05 2.20
CA GLU A 140 1.38 9.42 2.33
C GLU A 140 2.91 9.50 2.19
N CYS A 141 3.65 8.66 2.93
CA CYS A 141 5.10 8.76 3.00
C CYS A 141 5.79 8.31 1.71
N ALA A 142 5.24 7.31 0.99
CA ALA A 142 5.83 6.86 -0.26
C ALA A 142 5.80 7.94 -1.37
N PRO A 143 4.67 8.60 -1.68
CA PRO A 143 4.67 9.73 -2.61
C PRO A 143 5.56 10.90 -2.17
N GLN A 144 5.65 11.17 -0.87
CA GLN A 144 6.53 12.23 -0.34
C GLN A 144 8.00 11.90 -0.53
N ALA A 145 8.40 10.64 -0.35
CA ALA A 145 9.78 10.18 -0.59
C ALA A 145 10.13 10.32 -2.08
N TRP A 146 9.25 9.87 -2.98
CA TRP A 146 9.43 10.03 -4.42
C TRP A 146 9.53 11.49 -4.85
N HIS A 147 8.68 12.35 -4.30
CA HIS A 147 8.73 13.79 -4.60
C HIS A 147 10.05 14.42 -4.15
N ALA A 148 10.50 14.10 -2.93
CA ALA A 148 11.77 14.61 -2.40
C ALA A 148 12.98 14.09 -3.20
N LEU A 149 12.95 12.83 -3.66
CA LEU A 149 13.97 12.32 -4.58
C LEU A 149 13.95 13.07 -5.91
N GLN A 150 12.76 13.30 -6.48
CA GLN A 150 12.60 14.05 -7.73
C GLN A 150 13.19 15.46 -7.63
N GLU A 151 12.95 16.17 -6.53
CA GLU A 151 13.54 17.50 -6.28
C GLU A 151 15.08 17.46 -6.30
N LYS A 152 15.69 16.39 -5.76
CA LYS A 152 17.14 16.20 -5.79
C LYS A 152 17.65 15.92 -7.20
N LEU A 153 16.96 15.06 -7.95
CA LEU A 153 17.35 14.69 -9.31
C LEU A 153 17.26 15.88 -10.28
N GLN A 154 16.32 16.80 -10.06
CA GLN A 154 16.19 18.03 -10.86
C GLN A 154 17.40 18.98 -10.71
N THR A 155 18.26 18.78 -9.71
CA THR A 155 19.48 19.60 -9.52
C THR A 155 20.68 19.10 -10.30
N ILE A 156 20.56 17.96 -11.01
CA ILE A 156 21.64 17.34 -11.75
C ILE A 156 21.20 17.04 -13.20
N ASN A 157 22.18 16.86 -14.09
CA ASN A 157 21.92 16.28 -15.40
C ASN A 157 22.02 14.76 -15.28
N ILE A 158 20.97 14.06 -15.71
CA ILE A 158 20.99 12.59 -15.85
C ILE A 158 21.13 12.33 -17.34
N ASP A 159 22.18 11.60 -17.72
CA ASP A 159 22.44 11.31 -19.13
C ASP A 159 21.32 10.43 -19.72
N ASP A 160 21.08 10.58 -21.03
CA ASP A 160 20.05 9.82 -21.75
C ASP A 160 20.33 8.30 -21.74
N ASP A 161 21.57 7.89 -21.48
CA ASP A 161 22.01 6.50 -21.34
C ASP A 161 22.02 6.00 -19.90
N PHE A 162 21.34 6.69 -18.98
CA PHE A 162 21.21 6.28 -17.58
C PHE A 162 20.72 4.83 -17.44
N GLY A 163 21.64 3.94 -17.07
CA GLY A 163 21.38 2.52 -16.86
C GLY A 163 20.94 2.15 -15.44
N GLY A 164 20.68 3.14 -14.58
CA GLY A 164 20.28 2.91 -13.21
C GLY A 164 18.80 2.57 -13.04
N MET A 165 18.41 2.29 -11.79
CA MET A 165 17.05 1.93 -11.43
C MET A 165 16.50 2.88 -10.37
N PHE A 166 15.21 3.19 -10.47
CA PHE A 166 14.46 3.80 -9.38
C PHE A 166 13.89 2.69 -8.49
N ILE A 167 14.22 2.72 -7.20
CA ILE A 167 13.89 1.66 -6.24
C ILE A 167 13.10 2.27 -5.09
N GLY A 168 11.94 1.67 -4.78
CA GLY A 168 11.16 1.93 -3.58
C GLY A 168 11.36 0.82 -2.56
N ILE A 169 11.70 1.15 -1.32
CA ILE A 169 11.89 0.19 -0.22
C ILE A 169 10.87 0.51 0.87
N GLY A 170 9.92 -0.39 1.10
CA GLY A 170 9.12 -0.41 2.32
C GLY A 170 9.89 -1.16 3.41
N HIS A 171 10.30 -0.46 4.46
CA HIS A 171 11.16 -1.05 5.50
C HIS A 171 10.37 -1.82 6.56
N ASP A 172 9.10 -1.46 6.72
CA ASP A 172 8.29 -1.92 7.84
C ASP A 172 7.01 -2.59 7.31
N ASN A 173 6.57 -3.67 7.95
CA ASN A 173 5.25 -4.21 7.66
C ASN A 173 4.25 -3.60 8.67
N PRO A 174 3.34 -2.70 8.27
CA PRO A 174 2.40 -2.06 9.19
C PRO A 174 1.45 -3.05 9.85
N HIS A 175 1.43 -4.31 9.40
CA HIS A 175 0.46 -5.31 9.78
C HIS A 175 0.99 -6.37 10.76
N ASP A 176 2.29 -6.38 11.07
CA ASP A 176 2.88 -7.33 12.02
C ASP A 176 2.79 -6.87 13.49
N GLY A 177 2.43 -5.60 13.72
CA GLY A 177 2.32 -4.99 15.04
C GLY A 177 3.65 -4.53 15.64
N GLU A 178 4.77 -4.63 14.93
CA GLU A 178 6.08 -4.13 15.39
C GLU A 178 6.18 -2.61 15.26
N ILE A 179 5.58 -2.05 14.21
CA ILE A 179 5.57 -0.62 13.91
C ILE A 179 4.13 -0.13 13.83
N ALA A 180 3.83 0.99 14.49
CA ALA A 180 2.54 1.64 14.37
C ALA A 180 2.24 2.00 12.90
N HIS A 181 1.00 1.79 12.46
CA HIS A 181 0.60 1.95 11.06
C HIS A 181 0.96 3.32 10.46
N ASP A 182 0.92 4.38 11.25
CA ASP A 182 1.23 5.76 10.88
C ASP A 182 2.72 6.13 11.05
N GLN A 183 3.57 5.16 11.39
CA GLN A 183 5.00 5.33 11.64
C GLN A 183 5.88 4.47 10.72
N VAL A 184 5.32 3.89 9.65
CA VAL A 184 6.10 3.08 8.70
C VAL A 184 7.03 3.94 7.85
N ARG A 185 8.18 3.37 7.50
CA ARG A 185 9.23 4.02 6.73
C ARG A 185 9.23 3.52 5.29
N PHE A 186 9.31 4.48 4.37
CA PHE A 186 9.50 4.22 2.95
C PHE A 186 10.70 5.02 2.43
N SER A 187 11.58 4.36 1.68
CA SER A 187 12.67 5.02 0.97
C SER A 187 12.43 4.98 -0.53
N ALA A 188 12.53 6.14 -1.17
CA ALA A 188 12.64 6.26 -2.61
C ALA A 188 14.11 6.55 -2.95
N GLY A 189 14.71 5.77 -3.83
CA GLY A 189 16.09 5.97 -4.23
C GLY A 189 16.41 5.60 -5.66
N VAL A 190 17.64 5.91 -6.03
CA VAL A 190 18.20 5.71 -7.36
C VAL A 190 19.51 4.93 -7.25
N SER A 191 19.66 3.87 -8.04
CA SER A 191 20.90 3.09 -8.14
C SER A 191 21.78 3.58 -9.27
N PHE A 192 23.07 3.19 -9.24
CA PHE A 192 24.03 3.42 -10.32
C PHE A 192 24.12 4.88 -10.80
N LEU A 193 23.91 5.82 -9.87
CA LEU A 193 24.10 7.25 -10.11
C LEU A 193 25.44 7.67 -9.50
N ASP A 194 26.39 8.07 -10.35
CA ASP A 194 27.73 8.50 -9.93
C ASP A 194 27.70 9.84 -9.17
N THR A 195 26.81 10.74 -9.58
CA THR A 195 26.65 12.05 -8.95
C THR A 195 26.06 11.91 -7.54
N ASN A 196 26.76 12.44 -6.54
CA ASN A 196 26.26 12.48 -5.17
C ASN A 196 25.17 13.55 -5.00
N LEU A 197 23.97 13.12 -4.62
CA LEU A 197 22.78 13.96 -4.42
C LEU A 197 22.74 14.61 -3.02
N GLY A 198 23.70 14.31 -2.14
CA GLY A 198 23.72 14.81 -0.76
C GLY A 198 22.55 14.27 0.08
N ILE A 199 22.18 13.01 -0.18
CA ILE A 199 21.14 12.26 0.54
C ILE A 199 21.73 10.94 1.04
N ASP A 200 20.96 10.23 1.86
CA ASP A 200 21.41 8.99 2.48
C ASP A 200 21.72 7.91 1.44
N LYS A 201 22.59 6.97 1.82
CA LYS A 201 22.86 5.76 1.05
C LYS A 201 22.26 4.56 1.76
N ILE A 202 21.51 3.75 1.02
CA ILE A 202 20.91 2.50 1.51
C ILE A 202 21.43 1.37 0.62
N THR A 203 21.72 0.23 1.23
CA THR A 203 22.10 -0.99 0.51
C THR A 203 20.98 -2.01 0.64
N LEU A 204 20.41 -2.41 -0.50
CA LEU A 204 19.60 -3.63 -0.58
C LEU A 204 20.58 -4.81 -0.58
N PRO A 205 20.52 -5.69 0.43
CA PRO A 205 21.49 -6.77 0.57
C PRO A 205 21.31 -7.81 -0.53
N SER A 206 22.40 -8.42 -0.95
CA SER A 206 22.40 -9.61 -1.78
C SER A 206 21.64 -10.76 -1.13
N GLY A 207 21.01 -11.58 -1.95
CA GLY A 207 20.22 -12.70 -1.47
C GLY A 207 19.20 -13.20 -2.47
N LEU A 208 18.41 -14.17 -2.02
CA LEU A 208 17.30 -14.72 -2.77
C LEU A 208 16.04 -13.89 -2.54
N TYR A 209 15.42 -13.43 -3.62
CA TYR A 209 14.21 -12.62 -3.61
C TYR A 209 13.11 -13.28 -4.44
N ALA A 210 11.87 -13.15 -3.98
CA ALA A 210 10.69 -13.43 -4.81
C ALA A 210 10.34 -12.16 -5.60
N LYS A 211 10.35 -12.27 -6.93
CA LYS A 211 10.07 -11.18 -7.86
C LYS A 211 8.72 -11.41 -8.52
N PHE A 212 7.87 -10.39 -8.45
CA PHE A 212 6.59 -10.33 -9.15
C PHE A 212 6.66 -9.22 -10.19
N ASN A 213 6.29 -9.50 -11.44
CA ASN A 213 6.17 -8.48 -12.47
C ASN A 213 4.72 -7.97 -12.50
N TYR A 214 4.57 -6.65 -12.57
CA TYR A 214 3.26 -6.02 -12.72
C TYR A 214 3.29 -5.09 -13.93
N GLU A 215 2.41 -5.35 -14.89
CA GLU A 215 2.14 -4.47 -16.03
C GLU A 215 0.71 -3.95 -15.91
N GLY A 216 0.56 -2.63 -15.75
CA GLY A 216 -0.74 -2.01 -15.57
C GLY A 216 -0.64 -0.51 -15.34
N LYS A 217 -1.80 0.14 -15.23
CA LYS A 217 -1.86 1.53 -14.78
C LYS A 217 -1.88 1.54 -13.26
N ILE A 218 -0.93 2.24 -12.65
CA ILE A 218 -0.90 2.57 -11.21
C ILE A 218 -1.89 3.69 -10.91
#